data_AF-A0A2M7PVA5-F1
#
_entry.id   AF-A0A2M7PVA5-F1
#
_cell.length_a   1.000
_cell.length_b   1.000
_cell.length_c   1.000
_cell.angle_alpha   90.00
_cell.angle_beta   90.00
_cell.angle_gamma   90.00
#
_symmetry.space_group_name_H-M   'P 1'
#
loop_
_entity.id
_entity.type
_entity.pdbx_description
1 polymer ?
#
loop_
_entity_poly.entity_id
_entity_poly.type
_entity_poly.pdbx_seq_one_letter_code
_entity_poly.pdbx_strand_id
1 'polypeptide(L)' 'MKSTPIDNQIVTEKIKASGLMSVGTSSIREIKKLVDEIEKATGEKFVRMEMGI' A
#
# COMPACT_ATOMS: atom_id res chain seq x y z
N MET A 1 19.47 -0.10 -0.93
CA MET A 1 18.28 -0.67 -0.25
C MET A 1 17.91 0.30 0.85
N LYS A 2 16.72 0.93 0.81
CA LYS A 2 16.31 1.81 1.91
C LYS A 2 15.91 0.92 3.08
N SER A 3 16.46 1.19 4.27
CA SER A 3 16.03 0.50 5.48
C SER A 3 14.69 1.07 5.90
N THR A 4 13.61 0.44 5.44
CA THR A 4 12.23 0.80 5.78
C THR A 4 11.58 -0.39 6.48
N PRO A 5 10.64 -0.16 7.42
CA PRO A 5 9.93 -1.25 8.09
C PRO A 5 9.23 -2.22 7.14
N ILE A 6 8.92 -1.75 5.93
CA ILE A 6 8.33 -2.55 4.86
C ILE A 6 9.26 -2.48 3.66
N ASP A 7 9.48 -3.62 3.01
CA ASP A 7 10.34 -3.70 1.83
C ASP A 7 9.83 -2.78 0.70
N ASN A 8 10.67 -1.80 0.35
CA ASN A 8 10.37 -0.83 -0.70
C ASN A 8 10.16 -1.49 -2.08
N GLN A 9 10.79 -2.64 -2.34
CA GLN A 9 10.61 -3.36 -3.61
C GLN A 9 9.18 -3.89 -3.72
N ILE A 10 8.67 -4.52 -2.66
CA ILE A 10 7.29 -5.04 -2.61
C ILE A 10 6.28 -3.91 -2.78
N VAL A 11 6.47 -2.80 -2.05
CA VAL A 11 5.60 -1.61 -2.18
C VAL A 11 5.59 -1.08 -3.62
N THR A 12 6.76 -0.96 -4.23
CA THR A 12 6.89 -0.47 -5.62
C THR A 12 6.23 -1.41 -6.62
N GLU A 13 6.36 -2.72 -6.43
CA GLU A 13 5.71 -3.73 -7.28
C GLU A 13 4.18 -3.64 -7.17
N LYS A 14 3.65 -3.55 -5.95
CA LYS A 14 2.19 -3.44 -5.72
C LYS A 14 1.61 -2.14 -6.25
N ILE A 15 2.31 -1.01 -6.14
CA ILE A 15 1.87 0.26 -6.75
C ILE A 15 1.79 0.14 -8.28
N LYS A 16 2.74 -0.55 -8.91
CA LYS A 16 2.70 -0.78 -10.37
C LYS A 16 1.57 -1.73 -10.75
N ALA A 17 1.35 -2.79 -9.97
CA ALA A 17 0.31 -3.78 -10.22
C ALA A 17 -1.12 -3.26 -9.98
N SER A 18 -1.29 -2.28 -9.08
CA SER A 18 -2.59 -1.71 -8.75
C SER A 18 -3.16 -0.80 -9.85
N GLY A 19 -2.33 -0.36 -10.80
CA GLY A 19 -2.74 0.54 -11.89
C GLY A 19 -3.05 1.96 -11.45
N LEU A 20 -2.67 2.34 -10.22
CA LEU A 20 -2.92 3.68 -9.69
C LEU A 20 -2.04 4.71 -10.38
N MET A 21 -2.66 5.76 -10.92
CA MET A 21 -1.95 6.86 -11.56
C MET A 21 -1.14 7.68 -10.56
N SER A 22 -1.68 7.86 -9.34
CA SER A 22 -1.00 8.55 -8.24
C SER A 22 -1.62 8.16 -6.89
N VAL A 23 -0.78 7.73 -5.95
CA VAL A 23 -1.21 7.35 -4.59
C VAL A 23 -1.83 8.55 -3.84
N GLY A 24 -1.34 9.77 -4.08
CA GLY A 24 -1.84 10.96 -3.38
C GLY A 24 -3.23 11.42 -3.81
N THR A 25 -3.72 10.98 -4.97
CA THR A 25 -5.02 11.39 -5.52
C THR A 25 -5.98 10.22 -5.78
N SER A 26 -5.57 9.00 -5.47
CA SER A 26 -6.42 7.82 -5.64
C SER A 26 -7.55 7.82 -4.61
N SER A 27 -8.65 7.15 -4.93
CA SER A 27 -9.76 7.02 -4.00
C SER A 27 -9.37 6.21 -2.77
N ILE A 28 -10.07 6.45 -1.66
CA ILE A 28 -9.83 5.72 -0.41
C ILE A 28 -9.95 4.20 -0.58
N ARG A 29 -10.84 3.73 -1.46
CA ARG A 29 -11.05 2.28 -1.73
C ARG A 29 -9.86 1.66 -2.45
N GLU A 30 -9.26 2.40 -3.37
CA GLU A 30 -8.06 2.00 -4.10
C GLU A 30 -6.85 1.94 -3.18
N ILE A 31 -6.67 2.96 -2.33
CA ILE A 31 -5.61 2.99 -1.32
C ILE A 31 -5.76 1.83 -0.35
N LYS A 32 -6.98 1.60 0.14
CA LYS A 32 -7.29 0.44 0.99
C LYS A 32 -6.87 -0.87 0.33
N LYS A 33 -7.26 -1.09 -0.93
CA LYS A 33 -6.91 -2.31 -1.67
C LYS A 33 -5.40 -2.48 -1.82
N LEU A 34 -4.69 -1.41 -2.15
CA LEU A 34 -3.23 -1.42 -2.26
C LEU A 34 -2.58 -1.82 -0.93
N VAL A 35 -3.01 -1.23 0.18
CA VAL A 35 -2.50 -1.57 1.52
C VAL A 35 -2.79 -3.04 1.85
N ASP A 36 -4.01 -3.52 1.60
CA ASP A 36 -4.38 -4.92 1.84
C ASP A 36 -3.47 -5.89 1.04
N GLU A 37 -3.13 -5.55 -0.21
CA GLU A 37 -2.22 -6.36 -1.04
C GLU A 37 -0.77 -6.34 -0.56
N ILE A 38 -0.31 -5.22 0.01
CA ILE A 38 1.02 -5.12 0.61
C ILE A 38 1.07 -5.96 1.88
N GLU A 39 0.11 -5.81 2.79
CA GLU A 39 0.02 -6.60 4.03
C GLU A 39 0.00 -8.11 3.73
N LYS A 40 -0.76 -8.53 2.72
CA LYS A 40 -0.82 -9.93 2.30
C LYS A 40 0.51 -10.45 1.76
N ALA A 41 1.28 -9.61 1.07
CA ALA A 41 2.56 -9.99 0.49
C ALA A 41 3.69 -10.04 1.53
N THR A 42 3.64 -9.21 2.56
CA THR A 42 4.70 -9.08 3.57
C THR A 42 4.39 -9.81 4.87
N GLY A 43 3.13 -10.02 5.21
CA GLY A 43 2.68 -10.45 6.53
C GLY A 43 2.71 -9.34 7.58
N GLU A 44 3.19 -8.14 7.23
CA GLU A 44 3.23 -6.96 8.10
C GLU A 44 1.87 -6.26 8.11
N LYS A 45 1.49 -5.67 9.24
CA LYS A 45 0.22 -4.94 9.38
C LYS A 45 0.46 -3.44 9.53
N PHE A 46 -0.33 -2.64 8.82
CA PHE A 46 -0.37 -1.19 8.98
C PHE A 46 -1.35 -0.77 10.06
N VAL A 47 -1.08 0.38 10.65
CA VAL A 47 -2.09 1.13 11.41
C VAL A 47 -2.96 1.90 10.42
N ARG A 48 -4.23 1.52 10.33
CA ARG A 48 -5.18 2.10 9.38
C ARG A 48 -5.88 3.33 9.98
N MET A 49 -5.50 4.52 9.52
CA MET A 49 -6.06 5.81 9.96
C MET A 49 -6.89 6.50 8.87
N GLU A 50 -6.93 5.89 7.68
CA GLU A 50 -7.56 6.46 6.49
C GLU A 50 -9.09 6.30 6.47
N MET A 51 -9.62 5.41 7.32
CA MET A 51 -11.06 5.09 7.41
C MET A 51 -11.67 5.76 8.64
N GLY A 52 -12.55 6.75 8.44
CA GLY A 52 -13.44 7.27 9.48
C GLY A 52 -14.77 6.51 9.44
N ILE A 53 -14.99 5.61 10.39
CA ILE A 53 -16.32 5.00 10.64
C ILE A 53 -17.11 5.93 11.56
#